data_AF-A0A0R0C2Y1-F1
#
_entry.id   AF-A0A0R0C2Y1-F1
#
_cell.length_a   1.000
_cell.length_b   1.000
_cell.length_c   1.000
_cell.angle_alpha   90.00
_cell.angle_beta   90.00
_cell.angle_gamma   90.00
#
_symmetry.space_group_name_H-M   'P 1'
#
loop_
_entity.id
_entity.type
_entity.pdbx_description
1 polymer ?
#
loop_
_entity_poly.entity_id
_entity_poly.type
_entity_poly.pdbx_seq_one_letter_code
_entity_poly.pdbx_strand_id
1 'polypeptide(L)'
;MIDWPNVMATLCAALIGGLVATKVAKGQVQAMLQAEREKSQKETALELLESIDSFVHIAYRGGDEQSRLERQRLRRRMLSLTVLTVPNRFTDLQSHLDGVDRWWFRKNNGGTQKIADVGYTATNDFFERLKTDLFCEVFGQKISFSDVNEPAN
;
A
#
# COMPACT_ATOMS: atom_id res chain seq x y z
N MET A 1 -4.62 31.88 -61.13
CA MET A 1 -3.39 32.08 -60.34
C MET A 1 -3.65 31.48 -58.97
N ILE A 2 -2.81 30.57 -58.48
CA ILE A 2 -2.99 30.00 -57.13
C ILE A 2 -2.57 31.05 -56.11
N ASP A 3 -3.45 31.41 -55.18
CA ASP A 3 -3.16 32.34 -54.08
C ASP A 3 -2.25 31.66 -53.04
N TRP A 4 -0.97 31.62 -53.40
CA TRP A 4 0.13 31.14 -52.57
C TRP A 4 0.17 31.74 -51.15
N PRO A 5 -0.19 33.02 -50.93
CA PRO A 5 -0.26 33.58 -49.57
C PRO A 5 -1.31 32.88 -48.70
N ASN A 6 -2.45 32.50 -49.27
CA ASN A 6 -3.53 31.87 -48.53
C ASN A 6 -3.17 30.42 -48.18
N VAL A 7 -2.55 29.69 -49.12
CA VAL A 7 -2.03 28.33 -48.88
C VAL A 7 -0.97 28.31 -47.77
N MET A 8 -0.08 29.30 -47.76
CA MET A 8 0.96 29.43 -46.72
C MET A 8 0.36 29.78 -45.37
N ALA A 9 -0.66 30.64 -45.32
CA ALA A 9 -1.37 30.96 -44.07
C ALA A 9 -2.03 29.71 -43.46
N THR A 10 -2.68 28.87 -44.27
CA THR A 10 -3.32 27.63 -43.79
C THR A 10 -2.29 26.61 -43.31
N LEU A 11 -1.15 26.49 -44.00
CA LEU A 11 -0.04 25.63 -43.56
C LEU A 11 0.55 26.09 -42.23
N CYS A 12 0.80 27.40 -42.07
CA CYS A 12 1.30 27.96 -40.82
C CYS A 12 0.28 27.78 -39.67
N ALA A 13 -1.01 27.99 -39.92
CA ALA A 13 -2.07 27.77 -38.94
C ALA A 13 -2.16 26.30 -38.51
N ALA A 14 -2.05 25.35 -39.46
CA ALA A 14 -2.03 23.92 -39.17
C ALA A 14 -0.79 23.49 -38.37
N LEU A 15 0.37 24.10 -38.65
CA LEU A 15 1.62 23.83 -37.91
C LEU A 15 1.54 24.33 -36.47
N ILE A 16 1.01 25.54 -36.27
CA ILE A 16 0.77 26.12 -34.94
C ILE A 16 -0.28 25.31 -34.19
N GLY A 17 -1.40 24.94 -34.85
CA GLY A 17 -2.43 24.09 -34.28
C GLY A 17 -1.90 22.70 -33.88
N GLY A 18 -1.05 22.11 -34.71
CA GLY A 18 -0.39 20.83 -34.43
C GLY A 18 0.56 20.89 -33.23
N LEU A 19 1.34 21.97 -33.10
CA LEU A 19 2.26 22.20 -31.97
C LEU A 19 1.51 22.42 -30.64
N VAL A 20 0.39 23.16 -30.67
CA VAL A 20 -0.45 23.39 -29.48
C VAL A 20 -1.15 22.10 -29.07
N ALA A 21 -1.74 21.36 -30.02
CA ALA A 21 -2.40 20.08 -29.76
C ALA A 21 -1.42 19.04 -29.17
N THR A 22 -0.18 18.96 -29.65
CA THR A 22 0.82 18.05 -29.07
C THR A 22 1.22 18.43 -27.65
N LYS A 23 1.33 19.73 -27.33
CA LYS A 23 1.63 20.18 -25.95
C LYS A 23 0.47 19.87 -24.99
N VAL A 24 -0.76 20.13 -25.41
CA VAL A 24 -1.96 19.84 -24.60
C VAL A 24 -2.15 18.33 -24.41
N ALA A 25 -1.98 17.53 -25.47
CA ALA A 25 -2.04 16.08 -25.38
C ALA A 25 -0.98 15.51 -24.43
N LYS A 26 0.26 16.02 -24.47
CA LYS A 26 1.31 15.62 -23.51
C LYS A 26 0.94 15.94 -22.06
N GLY A 27 0.39 17.14 -21.81
CA GLY A 27 -0.08 17.52 -20.47
C GLY A 27 -1.24 16.66 -19.98
N GLN A 28 -2.20 16.35 -20.86
CA GLN A 28 -3.36 15.54 -20.55
C GLN A 28 -3.00 14.06 -20.29
N VAL A 29 -2.08 13.50 -21.09
CA VAL A 29 -1.55 12.14 -20.89
C VAL A 29 -0.79 12.03 -19.56
N GLN A 30 0.00 13.05 -19.22
CA GLN A 30 0.76 13.05 -17.97
C GLN A 30 -0.15 13.17 -16.73
N ALA A 31 -1.21 13.99 -16.81
CA ALA A 31 -2.24 14.08 -15.78
C ALA A 31 -3.07 12.78 -15.65
N MET A 32 -3.39 12.14 -16.77
CA MET A 32 -4.09 10.85 -16.78
C MET A 32 -3.23 9.73 -16.15
N LEU A 33 -1.94 9.68 -16.47
CA LEU A 33 -0.99 8.74 -15.86
C LEU A 33 -0.82 8.97 -14.36
N GLN A 34 -0.82 10.23 -13.90
CA GLN A 34 -0.78 10.55 -12.47
C GLN A 34 -2.06 10.08 -11.76
N ALA A 35 -3.24 10.34 -12.33
CA ALA A 35 -4.50 9.87 -11.78
C ALA A 35 -4.60 8.33 -11.74
N GLU A 36 -4.09 7.65 -12.77
CA GLU A 36 -4.04 6.18 -12.82
C GLU A 36 -3.07 5.61 -11.78
N ARG A 37 -1.89 6.24 -11.59
CA ARG A 37 -0.94 5.86 -10.54
C ARG A 37 -1.51 6.06 -9.14
N GLU A 38 -2.19 7.17 -8.89
CA GLU A 38 -2.85 7.43 -7.61
C GLU A 38 -3.96 6.42 -7.33
N LYS A 39 -4.75 6.06 -8.36
CA LYS A 39 -5.78 5.02 -8.25
C LYS A 39 -5.16 3.66 -7.94
N SER A 40 -4.13 3.27 -8.69
CA SER A 40 -3.41 2.01 -8.49
C SER A 40 -2.74 1.95 -7.11
N GLN A 41 -2.18 3.06 -6.62
CA GLN A 41 -1.64 3.13 -5.26
C GLN A 41 -2.72 2.93 -4.20
N LYS A 42 -3.90 3.54 -4.35
CA LYS A 42 -5.03 3.36 -3.43
C LYS A 42 -5.53 1.92 -3.42
N GLU A 43 -5.65 1.29 -4.59
CA GLU A 43 -6.03 -0.13 -4.71
C GLU A 43 -5.00 -1.03 -4.02
N THR A 44 -3.71 -0.80 -4.26
CA THR A 44 -2.61 -1.54 -3.62
C THR A 44 -2.61 -1.36 -2.11
N ALA A 45 -2.95 -0.15 -1.62
CA ALA A 45 -3.05 0.15 -0.21
C ALA A 45 -4.25 -0.54 0.44
N LEU A 46 -5.39 -0.66 -0.25
CA LEU A 46 -6.53 -1.46 0.22
C LEU A 46 -6.18 -2.95 0.32
N GLU A 47 -5.47 -3.51 -0.67
CA GLU A 47 -4.99 -4.89 -0.60
C GLU A 47 -4.02 -5.12 0.56
N LEU A 48 -3.21 -4.10 0.91
CA LEU A 48 -2.31 -4.17 2.05
C LEU A 48 -3.10 -4.21 3.36
N LEU A 49 -4.14 -3.37 3.50
CA LEU A 49 -5.03 -3.39 4.65
C LEU A 49 -5.71 -4.75 4.85
N GLU A 50 -6.25 -5.33 3.78
CA GLU A 50 -6.88 -6.66 3.82
C GLU A 50 -5.88 -7.76 4.20
N SER A 51 -4.65 -7.67 3.67
CA SER A 51 -3.58 -8.62 3.97
C SER A 51 -3.15 -8.54 5.44
N ILE A 52 -3.09 -7.34 6.00
CA ILE A 52 -2.79 -7.10 7.42
C ILE A 52 -3.86 -7.73 8.31
N ASP A 53 -5.13 -7.48 7.99
CA ASP A 53 -6.26 -7.99 8.78
C ASP A 53 -6.30 -9.52 8.76
N SER A 54 -6.16 -10.10 7.57
CA SER A 54 -6.04 -11.55 7.38
C SER A 54 -4.86 -12.13 8.15
N PHE A 55 -3.71 -11.45 8.15
CA PHE A 55 -2.52 -11.90 8.85
C PHE A 55 -2.73 -11.91 10.36
N VAL A 56 -3.30 -10.86 10.96
CA VAL A 56 -3.58 -10.82 12.40
C VAL A 56 -4.50 -11.96 12.82
N HIS A 57 -5.55 -12.23 12.02
CA HIS A 57 -6.47 -13.33 12.27
C HIS A 57 -5.80 -14.71 12.19
N ILE A 58 -4.97 -14.97 11.18
CA ILE A 58 -4.31 -16.26 10.98
C ILE A 58 -3.08 -16.42 11.90
N ALA A 59 -2.43 -15.31 12.27
CA ALA A 59 -1.21 -15.31 13.07
C ALA A 59 -1.39 -15.96 14.45
N TYR A 60 -2.59 -15.89 15.02
CA TYR A 60 -2.87 -16.29 16.40
C TYR A 60 -3.96 -17.35 16.57
N ARG A 61 -4.64 -17.79 15.49
CA ARG A 61 -5.75 -18.75 15.55
C ARG A 61 -5.34 -20.23 15.69
N GLY A 62 -4.12 -20.60 15.29
CA GLY A 62 -3.68 -22.01 15.32
C GLY A 62 -2.22 -22.24 14.90
N GLY A 63 -1.65 -23.36 15.35
CA GLY A 63 -0.26 -23.78 15.07
C GLY A 63 -0.13 -24.88 14.02
N ASP A 64 -1.23 -25.20 13.33
CA ASP A 64 -1.29 -26.19 12.27
C ASP A 64 -0.45 -25.79 11.04
N GLU A 65 -0.10 -26.78 10.23
CA GLU A 65 0.78 -26.60 9.08
C GLU A 65 0.14 -25.72 7.99
N GLN A 66 -1.18 -25.77 7.85
CA GLN A 66 -1.91 -24.91 6.91
C GLN A 66 -1.85 -23.44 7.35
N SER A 67 -2.13 -23.14 8.61
CA SER A 67 -1.96 -21.79 9.17
C SER A 67 -0.51 -21.29 9.03
N ARG A 68 0.51 -22.15 9.17
CA ARG A 68 1.91 -21.76 8.95
C ARG A 68 2.17 -21.31 7.50
N LEU A 69 1.68 -22.07 6.53
CA LEU A 69 1.83 -21.74 5.11
C LEU A 69 1.09 -20.45 4.75
N GLU A 70 -0.12 -20.27 5.28
CA GLU A 70 -0.91 -19.05 5.09
C GLU A 70 -0.24 -17.82 5.71
N ARG A 71 0.32 -17.92 6.93
CA ARG A 71 1.14 -16.85 7.53
C ARG A 71 2.30 -16.44 6.63
N GLN A 72 3.04 -17.42 6.09
CA GLN A 72 4.18 -17.13 5.20
C GLN A 72 3.74 -16.46 3.89
N ARG A 73 2.62 -16.91 3.31
CA ARG A 73 2.03 -16.30 2.11
C ARG A 73 1.64 -14.85 2.37
N LEU A 74 0.93 -14.58 3.46
CA LEU A 74 0.49 -13.24 3.84
C LEU A 74 1.66 -12.33 4.19
N ARG A 75 2.68 -12.85 4.88
CA ARG A 75 3.95 -12.14 5.11
C ARG A 75 4.57 -11.65 3.82
N ARG A 76 4.74 -12.54 2.82
CA ARG A 76 5.32 -12.16 1.52
C ARG A 76 4.46 -11.11 0.81
N ARG A 77 3.13 -11.29 0.84
CA ARG A 77 2.19 -10.35 0.23
C ARG A 77 2.29 -8.96 0.88
N MET A 78 2.25 -8.87 2.20
CA MET A 78 2.38 -7.60 2.92
C MET A 78 3.71 -6.90 2.64
N LEU A 79 4.83 -7.63 2.62
CA LEU A 79 6.13 -7.07 2.29
C LEU A 79 6.15 -6.49 0.88
N SER A 80 5.67 -7.23 -0.12
CA SER A 80 5.59 -6.74 -1.50
C SER A 80 4.70 -5.50 -1.64
N LEU A 81 3.51 -5.52 -1.03
CA LEU A 81 2.58 -4.39 -1.09
C LEU A 81 3.12 -3.16 -0.35
N THR A 82 3.87 -3.35 0.74
CA THR A 82 4.48 -2.25 1.50
C THR A 82 5.57 -1.55 0.68
N VAL A 83 6.38 -2.29 -0.08
CA VAL A 83 7.37 -1.67 -0.99
C VAL A 83 6.70 -0.76 -2.02
N LEU A 84 5.51 -1.14 -2.50
CA LEU A 84 4.79 -0.41 -3.54
C LEU A 84 4.00 0.80 -3.00
N THR A 85 3.64 0.79 -1.73
CA THR A 85 2.74 1.79 -1.13
C THR A 85 3.46 2.70 -0.13
N VAL A 86 4.16 2.12 0.85
CA VAL A 86 4.77 2.82 1.98
C VAL A 86 6.20 2.29 2.21
N PRO A 87 7.14 2.52 1.27
CA PRO A 87 8.47 1.90 1.32
C PRO A 87 9.27 2.29 2.59
N ASN A 88 9.00 3.47 3.16
CA ASN A 88 9.64 3.93 4.39
C ASN A 88 9.33 3.02 5.60
N ARG A 89 8.20 2.29 5.57
CA ARG A 89 7.78 1.37 6.63
C ARG A 89 8.20 -0.07 6.40
N PHE A 90 8.86 -0.36 5.28
CA PHE A 90 9.24 -1.72 4.92
C PHE A 90 10.13 -2.38 5.98
N THR A 91 11.16 -1.68 6.46
CA THR A 91 12.10 -2.20 7.46
C THR A 91 11.42 -2.47 8.80
N ASP A 92 10.55 -1.56 9.24
CA ASP A 92 9.78 -1.70 10.48
C ASP A 92 8.86 -2.92 10.41
N LEU A 93 8.12 -3.05 9.31
CA LEU A 93 7.23 -4.19 9.07
C LEU A 93 8.00 -5.52 9.01
N GLN A 94 9.11 -5.56 8.28
CA GLN A 94 9.93 -6.77 8.17
C GLN A 94 10.45 -7.22 9.54
N SER A 95 10.94 -6.27 10.34
CA SER A 95 11.45 -6.53 11.70
C SER A 95 10.36 -7.08 12.62
N HIS A 96 9.14 -6.51 12.55
CA HIS A 96 8.01 -7.00 13.32
C HIS A 96 7.60 -8.43 12.90
N LEU A 97 7.50 -8.70 11.59
CA LEU A 97 7.18 -10.03 11.07
C LEU A 97 8.24 -11.08 11.44
N ASP A 98 9.53 -10.70 11.45
CA ASP A 98 10.61 -11.55 11.96
C ASP A 98 10.46 -11.86 13.45
N GLY A 99 9.96 -10.90 14.24
CA GLY A 99 9.60 -11.12 15.64
C GLY A 99 8.50 -12.18 15.79
N VAL A 100 7.43 -12.08 14.99
CA VAL A 100 6.32 -13.03 14.97
C VAL A 100 6.79 -14.44 14.60
N ASP A 101 7.66 -14.58 13.59
CA ASP A 101 8.20 -15.87 13.18
C ASP A 101 9.10 -16.49 14.26
N ARG A 102 9.95 -15.67 14.92
CA ARG A 102 10.76 -16.14 16.07
C ARG A 102 9.88 -16.60 17.22
N TRP A 103 8.78 -15.90 17.49
CA TRP A 103 7.82 -16.30 18.52
C TRP A 103 7.19 -17.65 18.21
N TRP A 104 6.74 -17.86 16.97
CA TRP A 104 6.21 -19.15 16.53
C TRP A 104 7.25 -20.28 16.57
N PHE A 105 8.48 -20.01 16.16
CA PHE A 105 9.58 -20.97 16.25
C PHE A 105 9.83 -21.42 17.70
N ARG A 106 9.88 -20.47 18.65
CA ARG A 106 10.05 -20.80 20.07
C ARG A 106 8.86 -21.53 20.65
N LYS A 107 7.64 -21.11 20.31
CA LYS A 107 6.40 -21.75 20.77
C LYS A 107 6.32 -23.22 20.34
N ASN A 108 6.71 -23.52 19.09
CA ASN A 108 6.71 -24.89 18.57
C ASN A 108 7.83 -25.77 19.16
N ASN A 109 8.94 -25.16 19.58
CA ASN A 109 10.08 -25.86 20.17
C ASN A 109 10.03 -25.92 21.71
N GLY A 110 8.88 -25.66 22.33
CA GLY A 110 8.69 -25.75 23.79
C GLY A 110 9.29 -24.59 24.60
N GLY A 111 9.69 -23.49 23.95
CA GLY A 111 10.19 -22.29 24.61
C GLY A 111 9.08 -21.53 25.35
N THR A 112 9.23 -21.35 26.66
CA THR A 112 8.25 -20.69 27.54
C THR A 112 8.42 -19.17 27.65
N GLN A 113 9.45 -18.61 27.03
CA GLN A 113 9.81 -17.21 27.21
C GLN A 113 8.98 -16.31 26.27
N LYS A 114 8.17 -15.43 26.86
CA LYS A 114 7.48 -14.36 26.14
C LYS A 114 8.53 -13.50 25.42
N ILE A 115 8.43 -13.39 24.09
CA ILE A 115 9.20 -12.40 23.34
C ILE A 115 8.51 -11.05 23.60
N ALA A 116 9.29 -10.05 24.05
CA ALA A 116 8.77 -8.70 24.23
C ALA A 116 8.22 -8.17 22.89
N ASP A 117 7.09 -7.45 22.94
CA ASP A 117 6.44 -6.83 21.78
C ASP A 117 5.95 -7.78 20.69
N VAL A 118 5.78 -9.07 21.00
CA VAL A 118 5.24 -10.06 20.08
C VAL A 118 4.11 -10.86 20.75
N GLY A 119 2.88 -10.63 20.27
CA GLY A 119 1.63 -11.18 20.79
C GLY A 119 0.44 -10.51 20.12
N TYR A 120 -0.77 -11.07 20.24
CA TYR A 120 -1.93 -10.56 19.51
C TYR A 120 -2.15 -9.05 19.70
N THR A 121 -2.14 -8.57 20.95
CA THR A 121 -2.30 -7.14 21.26
C THR A 121 -1.15 -6.29 20.73
N ALA A 122 0.10 -6.66 20.99
CA ALA A 122 1.26 -5.89 20.52
C ALA A 122 1.34 -5.82 18.98
N THR A 123 0.98 -6.90 18.31
CA THR A 123 0.92 -6.97 16.85
C THR A 123 -0.26 -6.19 16.29
N ASN A 124 -1.42 -6.20 16.96
CA ASN A 124 -2.54 -5.35 16.59
C ASN A 124 -2.18 -3.86 16.73
N ASP A 125 -1.58 -3.44 17.84
CA ASP A 125 -1.16 -2.04 18.07
C ASP A 125 -0.14 -1.58 17.02
N PHE A 126 0.82 -2.45 16.66
CA PHE A 126 1.78 -2.16 15.58
C PHE A 126 1.05 -1.94 14.24
N PHE A 127 0.13 -2.84 13.90
CA PHE A 127 -0.61 -2.73 12.65
C PHE A 127 -1.60 -1.57 12.65
N GLU A 128 -2.21 -1.19 13.77
CA GLU A 128 -3.06 0.00 13.86
C GLU A 128 -2.29 1.29 13.56
N ARG A 129 -1.05 1.41 14.07
CA ARG A 129 -0.16 2.53 13.72
C ARG A 129 0.19 2.52 12.23
N LEU A 130 0.52 1.35 11.68
CA LEU A 130 0.83 1.21 10.26
C LEU A 130 -0.38 1.51 9.36
N LYS A 131 -1.60 1.10 9.76
CA LYS A 131 -2.85 1.46 9.11
C LYS A 131 -3.04 2.98 9.14
N THR A 132 -2.91 3.60 10.31
CA THR A 132 -3.04 5.06 10.50
C THR A 132 -2.08 5.84 9.59
N ASP A 133 -0.82 5.43 9.54
CA ASP A 133 0.20 6.05 8.68
C ASP A 133 -0.12 5.89 7.20
N LEU A 134 -0.56 4.69 6.78
CA LEU A 134 -0.96 4.41 5.41
C LEU A 134 -2.18 5.24 4.99
N PHE A 135 -3.15 5.46 5.87
CA PHE A 135 -4.27 6.37 5.63
C PHE A 135 -3.82 7.83 5.48
N CYS A 136 -2.85 8.27 6.29
CA CYS A 136 -2.30 9.62 6.18
C CYS A 136 -1.51 9.81 4.87
N GLU A 137 -0.65 8.86 4.50
CA GLU A 137 0.25 8.98 3.36
C GLU A 137 -0.44 8.74 2.01
N VAL A 138 -1.31 7.72 1.91
CA VAL A 138 -1.91 7.31 0.63
C VAL A 138 -3.28 7.95 0.39
N PHE A 139 -4.07 8.14 1.46
CA PHE A 139 -5.43 8.67 1.34
C PHE A 139 -5.54 10.14 1.77
N GLY A 140 -4.50 10.71 2.38
CA GLY A 140 -4.54 12.09 2.90
C GLY A 140 -5.55 12.28 4.03
N GLN A 141 -6.01 11.19 4.66
CA GLN A 141 -7.02 11.21 5.71
C GLN A 141 -6.37 10.83 7.04
N LYS A 142 -6.58 11.67 8.06
CA LYS A 142 -6.21 11.34 9.44
C LYS A 142 -7.33 10.52 10.05
N ILE A 143 -7.19 9.20 10.06
CA ILE A 143 -8.09 8.28 10.78
C ILE A 143 -7.33 7.75 11.99
N SER A 144 -7.84 8.03 13.19
CA SER A 144 -7.35 7.41 14.42
C SER A 144 -8.11 6.10 14.60
N PHE A 145 -7.43 4.95 14.52
CA PHE A 145 -8.04 3.65 14.77
C PHE A 145 -8.11 3.28 16.26
N SER A 146 -7.55 4.12 17.13
CA SER A 146 -7.34 3.83 18.56
C SER A 146 -8.58 4.01 19.45
N ASP A 147 -9.71 4.47 18.90
CA ASP A 147 -10.91 4.82 19.70
C ASP A 147 -11.99 3.72 19.75
N VAL A 148 -11.73 2.50 19.28
CA VAL A 148 -12.70 1.37 19.40
C VAL A 148 -12.46 0.57 20.69
N ASN A 149 -12.30 1.28 21.81
CA ASN A 149 -12.24 0.66 23.14
C ASN A 149 -13.03 1.49 24.16
N GLU A 150 -14.29 1.81 23.83
CA GLU A 150 -15.31 2.12 24.83
C GLU A 150 -16.13 0.85 25.12
N PRO A 151 -16.09 0.29 26.34
CA PRO A 151 -17.03 -0.74 26.75
C PRO A 151 -18.41 -0.10 26.93
N ALA A 152 -19.35 -0.43 26.05
CA ALA A 152 -20.77 -0.22 26.32
C ALA A 152 -21.26 -1.32 27.25
N ASN A 153 -21.47 -0.95 28.53
CA ASN A 153 -22.29 -1.54 29.58
C ASN A 153 -22.73 -3.01 29.44
#